data_AF-A0A2V5QNU1-F1
#
_entry.id   AF-A0A2V5QNU1-F1
#
_cell.length_a   1.000
_cell.length_b   1.000
_cell.length_c   1.000
_cell.angle_alpha   90.00
_cell.angle_beta   90.00
_cell.angle_gamma   90.00
#
_symmetry.space_group_name_H-M   'P 1'
#
loop_
_entity.id
_entity.type
_entity.pdbx_description
1 polymer ?
#
loop_
_entity_poly.entity_id
_entity_poly.type
_entity_poly.pdbx_seq_one_letter_code
_entity_poly.pdbx_strand_id
1 'polypeptide(L)'
;MKTLITVIAITMIAFTAKASDPVPYIAMTIDKGYAIDAHGQRQPNALCARDVIWARGPRYPFSLPSNDPASWPRNLWGDGLYRLDINLKTGRVRQIAIIKSAGATLDGASIRAFSRWVFTPGKWSAMIIPTTVRIIWVPVLIMEREA
;
A
#
# COMPACT_ATOMS: atom_id res chain seq x y z
N MET A 1 35.07 -2.21 -63.08
CA MET A 1 33.97 -2.13 -62.10
C MET A 1 34.13 -3.24 -61.08
N LYS A 2 34.51 -2.92 -59.84
CA LYS A 2 34.43 -3.83 -58.70
C LYS A 2 34.03 -2.99 -57.48
N THR A 3 32.72 -2.89 -57.23
CA THR A 3 32.19 -2.22 -56.03
C THR A 3 32.27 -3.20 -54.87
N LEU A 4 33.23 -3.00 -53.97
CA LEU A 4 33.24 -3.66 -52.66
C LEU A 4 32.18 -2.97 -51.80
N ILE A 5 31.13 -3.71 -51.44
CA ILE A 5 30.08 -3.23 -50.52
C ILE A 5 30.59 -3.48 -49.10
N THR A 6 30.94 -2.41 -48.40
CA THR A 6 31.27 -2.41 -46.97
C THR A 6 30.00 -2.66 -46.16
N VAL A 7 29.92 -3.79 -45.47
CA VAL A 7 28.83 -4.11 -44.53
C VAL A 7 29.11 -3.39 -43.21
N ILE A 8 28.37 -2.32 -42.92
CA ILE A 8 28.37 -1.67 -41.60
C ILE A 8 27.48 -2.51 -40.69
N ALA A 9 28.08 -3.23 -39.75
CA ALA A 9 27.36 -3.92 -38.69
C ALA A 9 26.83 -2.88 -37.69
N ILE A 10 25.55 -2.55 -37.79
CA ILE A 10 24.86 -1.71 -36.80
C ILE A 10 24.55 -2.61 -35.59
N THR A 11 25.41 -2.58 -34.58
CA THR A 11 25.08 -3.12 -33.26
C THR A 11 24.08 -2.19 -32.60
N MET A 12 22.80 -2.52 -32.70
CA MET A 12 21.74 -1.85 -31.94
C MET A 12 21.94 -2.12 -30.44
N ILE A 13 22.64 -1.20 -29.75
CA ILE A 13 22.57 -1.14 -28.28
C ILE A 13 21.20 -0.55 -27.96
N ALA A 14 20.24 -1.41 -27.63
CA ALA A 14 18.95 -0.97 -27.13
C ALA A 14 19.15 -0.34 -25.75
N PHE A 15 19.36 0.98 -25.71
CA PHE A 15 19.12 1.76 -24.51
C PHE A 15 17.61 1.70 -24.25
N THR A 16 17.19 0.76 -23.40
CA THR A 16 15.83 0.77 -22.88
C THR A 16 15.69 1.96 -21.94
N ALA A 17 15.27 3.10 -22.48
CA ALA A 17 14.84 4.23 -21.67
C ALA A 17 13.74 3.74 -20.72
N LYS A 18 14.02 3.74 -19.42
CA LYS A 18 13.12 3.22 -18.39
C LYS A 18 12.00 4.23 -18.18
N ALA A 19 10.80 3.89 -18.64
CA ALA A 19 9.64 4.78 -18.55
C ALA A 19 8.98 4.77 -17.15
N SER A 20 9.19 3.74 -16.32
CA SER A 20 8.54 3.63 -15.00
C SER A 20 9.29 2.75 -13.98
N ASP A 21 9.09 3.06 -12.70
CA ASP A 21 9.59 2.29 -11.54
C ASP A 21 8.41 1.71 -10.72
N PRO A 22 8.55 0.48 -10.20
CA PRO A 22 7.53 -0.12 -9.33
C PRO A 22 7.63 0.46 -7.91
N VAL A 23 6.50 0.83 -7.32
CA VAL A 23 6.42 1.31 -5.94
C VAL A 23 5.39 0.48 -5.16
N PRO A 24 5.81 -0.30 -4.15
CA PRO A 24 4.89 -1.05 -3.32
C PRO A 24 4.21 -0.15 -2.29
N TYR A 25 2.96 -0.47 -2.00
CA TYR A 25 2.19 0.19 -0.95
C TYR A 25 1.24 -0.80 -0.27
N ILE A 26 0.89 -0.48 0.98
CA ILE A 26 -0.09 -1.25 1.75
C ILE A 26 -1.47 -0.67 1.39
N ALA A 27 -2.23 -1.40 0.59
CA ALA A 27 -3.60 -1.04 0.26
C ALA A 27 -4.55 -1.47 1.38
N MET A 28 -5.52 -0.63 1.71
CA MET A 28 -6.59 -0.93 2.67
C MET A 28 -7.88 -1.17 1.87
N THR A 29 -8.44 -2.37 1.92
CA THR A 29 -9.62 -2.70 1.12
C THR A 29 -10.89 -2.31 1.87
N ILE A 30 -11.33 -1.08 1.61
CA ILE A 30 -12.55 -0.48 2.17
C ILE A 30 -13.73 -0.94 1.30
N ASP A 31 -14.35 -2.06 1.68
CA ASP A 31 -15.48 -2.76 1.04
C ASP A 31 -15.50 -4.25 1.43
N LYS A 32 -14.33 -4.85 1.68
CA LYS A 32 -14.17 -6.29 1.98
C LYS A 32 -14.22 -6.64 3.46
N GLY A 33 -14.46 -5.66 4.33
CA GLY A 33 -14.56 -5.86 5.78
C GLY A 33 -15.90 -5.35 6.32
N TYR A 34 -16.05 -5.43 7.64
CA TYR A 34 -17.22 -4.90 8.34
C TYR A 34 -16.78 -3.97 9.47
N ALA A 35 -17.73 -3.19 9.97
CA ALA A 35 -17.61 -2.36 11.16
C ALA A 35 -18.76 -2.70 12.11
N ILE A 36 -18.62 -2.30 13.37
CA ILE A 36 -19.63 -2.42 14.39
C ILE A 36 -20.01 -1.02 14.82
N ASP A 37 -21.29 -0.68 14.70
CA ASP A 37 -21.80 0.63 15.13
C ASP A 37 -21.93 0.72 16.67
N ALA A 38 -22.39 1.86 17.16
CA ALA A 38 -22.59 2.10 18.58
C ALA A 38 -23.70 1.23 19.21
N HIS A 39 -24.59 0.66 18.40
CA HIS A 39 -25.65 -0.24 18.82
C HIS A 39 -25.25 -1.72 18.71
N GLY A 40 -24.01 -2.01 18.32
CA GLY A 40 -23.50 -3.36 18.16
C GLY A 40 -23.87 -4.02 16.83
N GLN A 41 -24.51 -3.30 15.90
CA GLN A 41 -24.90 -3.86 14.61
C GLN A 41 -23.72 -3.88 13.64
N ARG A 42 -23.65 -4.94 12.83
CA ARG A 42 -22.63 -5.06 11.78
C ARG A 42 -23.05 -4.24 10.57
N GLN A 43 -22.11 -3.42 10.09
CA GLN A 43 -22.26 -2.62 8.89
C GLN A 43 -21.07 -2.84 7.95
N PRO A 44 -21.18 -2.56 6.64
CA PRO A 44 -20.03 -2.54 5.75
C PRO A 44 -18.95 -1.57 6.26
N ASN A 45 -17.67 -1.96 6.22
CA ASN A 45 -16.59 -1.09 6.69
C ASN A 45 -16.47 0.20 5.85
N ALA A 46 -16.97 0.20 4.61
CA ALA A 46 -17.06 1.40 3.77
C ALA A 46 -17.92 2.52 4.37
N LEU A 47 -18.96 2.19 5.14
CA LEU A 47 -19.76 3.20 5.84
C LEU A 47 -18.92 3.82 6.97
N CYS A 48 -18.22 3.00 7.74
CA CYS A 48 -17.34 3.46 8.80
C CYS A 48 -16.18 4.32 8.28
N ALA A 49 -15.61 3.96 7.13
CA ALA A 49 -14.54 4.70 6.50
C ALA A 49 -14.94 6.13 6.09
N ARG A 50 -16.20 6.36 5.71
CA ARG A 50 -16.72 7.70 5.39
C ARG A 50 -16.79 8.61 6.61
N ASP A 51 -16.91 8.03 7.80
CA ASP A 51 -16.97 8.75 9.07
C ASP A 51 -15.58 8.94 9.71
N VAL A 52 -14.50 8.65 8.99
CA VAL A 52 -13.13 8.91 9.45
C VAL A 52 -12.84 10.41 9.33
N ILE A 53 -12.65 11.06 10.47
CA ILE A 53 -12.29 12.48 10.55
C ILE A 53 -10.82 12.68 10.19
N TRP A 54 -9.96 11.79 10.67
CA TRP A 54 -8.54 11.84 10.37
C TRP A 54 -7.94 10.45 10.30
N ALA A 55 -7.19 10.20 9.23
CA ALA A 55 -6.45 8.97 9.03
C ALA A 55 -5.16 9.21 8.28
N ARG A 56 -4.21 8.32 8.54
CA ARG A 56 -3.00 8.17 7.73
C ARG A 56 -2.87 6.71 7.35
N GLY A 57 -2.64 6.43 6.08
CA GLY A 57 -2.41 5.07 5.60
C GLY A 57 -1.09 4.48 6.14
N PRO A 58 -1.01 3.15 6.29
CA PRO A 58 0.25 2.46 6.56
C PRO A 58 1.30 2.80 5.51
N ARG A 59 2.51 3.15 5.96
CA ARG A 59 3.64 3.40 5.05
C ARG A 59 4.41 2.12 4.82
N TYR A 60 4.69 1.82 3.56
CA TYR A 60 5.52 0.67 3.23
C TYR A 60 6.93 0.84 3.83
N PRO A 61 7.47 -0.15 4.57
CA PRO A 61 8.60 0.06 5.47
C PRO A 61 9.99 -0.18 4.85
N PHE A 62 10.12 -0.44 3.54
CA PHE A 62 11.40 -0.79 2.90
C PHE A 62 11.77 0.11 1.74
N SER A 63 13.07 0.36 1.61
CA SER A 63 13.69 0.72 0.33
C SER A 63 13.71 -0.51 -0.56
N LEU A 64 13.36 -0.35 -1.83
CA LEU A 64 13.29 -1.46 -2.76
C LEU A 64 14.68 -2.05 -3.00
N PRO A 65 14.85 -3.38 -2.88
CA PRO A 65 16.15 -4.02 -3.13
C PRO A 65 16.53 -4.00 -4.61
N SER A 66 15.55 -3.87 -5.50
CA SER A 66 15.72 -3.74 -6.95
C SER A 66 14.45 -3.11 -7.57
N ASN A 67 14.57 -2.64 -8.81
CA ASN A 67 13.42 -2.20 -9.61
C ASN A 67 12.71 -3.38 -10.32
N ASP A 68 13.09 -4.62 -10.01
CA ASP A 68 12.41 -5.84 -10.49
C ASP A 68 11.59 -6.48 -9.35
N PRO A 69 10.25 -6.36 -9.38
CA PRO A 69 9.39 -6.94 -8.36
C PRO A 69 9.53 -8.46 -8.22
N ALA A 70 9.97 -9.16 -9.27
CA ALA A 70 10.17 -10.61 -9.23
C ALA A 70 11.33 -11.02 -8.32
N SER A 71 12.30 -10.12 -8.10
CA SER A 71 13.45 -10.38 -7.24
C SER A 71 13.22 -9.98 -5.78
N TRP A 72 12.03 -9.49 -5.43
CA TRP A 72 11.74 -9.01 -4.09
C TRP A 72 11.58 -10.16 -3.08
N PRO A 73 12.15 -10.05 -1.88
CA PRO A 73 11.97 -11.04 -0.82
C PRO A 73 10.49 -11.32 -0.51
N ARG A 74 10.13 -12.57 -0.22
CA ARG A 74 8.72 -12.94 0.03
C ARG A 74 8.08 -12.23 1.23
N ASN A 75 8.86 -11.81 2.22
CA ASN A 75 8.39 -11.06 3.38
C ASN A 75 8.01 -9.60 3.06
N LEU A 76 8.23 -9.15 1.82
CA LEU A 76 7.74 -7.88 1.27
C LEU A 76 6.29 -7.96 0.79
N TRP A 77 5.73 -9.16 0.75
CA TRP A 77 4.37 -9.44 0.33
C TRP A 77 3.56 -10.01 1.49
N GLY A 78 2.27 -9.67 1.55
CA GLY A 78 1.39 -10.19 2.59
C GLY A 78 0.02 -9.53 2.62
N ASP A 79 -0.94 -10.28 3.15
CA ASP A 79 -2.29 -9.80 3.43
C ASP A 79 -2.54 -9.83 4.94
N GLY A 80 -2.84 -8.67 5.51
CA GLY A 80 -3.17 -8.51 6.92
C GLY A 80 -4.65 -8.30 7.14
N LEU A 81 -5.15 -8.67 8.32
CA LEU A 81 -6.50 -8.35 8.76
C LEU A 81 -6.44 -7.83 10.18
N TYR A 82 -6.91 -6.60 10.38
CA TYR A 82 -6.83 -5.92 11.68
C TYR A 82 -8.20 -5.50 12.15
N ARG A 83 -8.43 -5.64 13.45
CA ARG A 83 -9.58 -5.08 14.14
C ARG A 83 -9.13 -3.88 14.96
N LEU A 84 -9.76 -2.74 14.72
CA LEU A 84 -9.59 -1.51 15.47
C LEU A 84 -10.76 -1.40 16.43
N ASP A 85 -10.53 -1.44 17.73
CA ASP A 85 -11.55 -1.09 18.72
C ASP A 85 -11.51 0.42 18.97
N ILE A 86 -12.68 1.05 18.84
CA ILE A 86 -12.84 2.50 18.81
C ILE A 86 -13.46 2.95 20.13
N ASN A 87 -12.88 3.98 20.74
CA ASN A 87 -13.47 4.63 21.89
C ASN A 87 -14.69 5.44 21.44
N LEU A 88 -15.90 4.98 21.79
CA LEU A 88 -17.15 5.62 21.39
C LEU A 88 -17.25 7.10 21.77
N LYS A 89 -16.66 7.54 22.89
CA LYS A 89 -16.75 8.95 23.33
C LYS A 89 -15.88 9.89 22.51
N THR A 90 -14.73 9.41 22.03
CA THR A 90 -13.71 10.27 21.41
C THR A 90 -13.48 9.96 19.93
N GLY A 91 -13.99 8.84 19.44
CA GLY A 91 -13.73 8.33 18.10
C GLY A 91 -12.30 7.83 17.87
N ARG A 92 -11.42 7.87 18.88
CA ARG A 92 -10.03 7.42 18.72
C ARG A 92 -9.94 5.91 18.79
N VAL A 93 -9.03 5.32 18.01
CA VAL A 93 -8.66 3.91 18.17
C VAL A 93 -8.02 3.71 19.55
N ARG A 94 -8.57 2.76 20.33
CA ARG A 94 -8.04 2.40 21.66
C ARG A 94 -7.16 1.17 21.61
N GLN A 95 -7.51 0.21 20.77
CA GLN A 95 -6.80 -1.07 20.68
C GLN A 95 -6.83 -1.57 19.23
N ILE A 96 -5.77 -2.28 18.85
CA ILE A 96 -5.66 -2.94 17.56
C ILE A 96 -5.36 -4.41 17.81
N ALA A 97 -6.20 -5.29 17.29
CA ALA A 97 -5.96 -6.73 17.27
C ALA A 97 -5.57 -7.16 15.85
N ILE A 98 -4.48 -7.92 15.74
CA ILE A 98 -4.08 -8.58 14.50
C ILE A 98 -4.90 -9.88 14.41
N ILE A 99 -5.87 -9.93 13.50
CA ILE A 99 -6.65 -11.15 13.23
C ILE A 99 -5.87 -12.08 12.30
N LYS A 100 -5.22 -11.51 11.28
CA LYS A 100 -4.29 -12.20 10.38
C LYS A 100 -3.05 -11.33 10.21
N SER A 101 -1.88 -11.89 10.47
CA SER A 101 -0.61 -11.20 10.29
C SER A 101 -0.25 -11.09 8.80
N ALA A 102 0.20 -9.91 8.38
CA ALA A 102 0.83 -9.70 7.07
C ALA A 102 2.35 -9.97 7.10
N GLY A 103 2.90 -10.29 8.27
CA GLY A 103 4.33 -10.28 8.56
C GLY A 103 4.71 -9.11 9.47
N ALA A 104 5.66 -9.34 10.39
CA ALA A 104 5.95 -8.43 11.50
C ALA A 104 6.20 -6.97 11.09
N THR A 105 6.92 -6.73 9.99
CA THR A 105 7.22 -5.38 9.52
C THR A 105 5.97 -4.67 8.98
N LEU A 106 5.15 -5.37 8.19
CA LEU A 106 3.90 -4.85 7.65
C LEU A 106 2.87 -4.63 8.76
N ASP A 107 2.81 -5.53 9.74
CA ASP A 107 1.98 -5.38 10.94
C ASP A 107 2.38 -4.13 11.74
N GLY A 108 3.69 -3.92 11.94
CA GLY A 108 4.21 -2.73 12.60
C GLY A 108 3.84 -1.43 11.87
N ALA A 109 3.93 -1.41 10.55
CA ALA A 109 3.51 -0.27 9.72
C ALA A 109 2.00 0.00 9.85
N SER A 110 1.18 -1.06 9.80
CA SER A 110 -0.27 -1.00 9.95
C SER A 110 -0.68 -0.48 11.33
N ILE A 111 -0.12 -1.03 12.41
CA ILE A 111 -0.40 -0.59 13.79
C ILE A 111 -0.04 0.89 14.00
N ARG A 112 1.13 1.32 13.53
CA ARG A 112 1.58 2.71 13.64
C ARG A 112 0.66 3.69 12.92
N ALA A 113 0.06 3.27 11.80
CA ALA A 113 -0.90 4.07 11.07
C ALA A 113 -2.29 4.07 11.74
N PHE A 114 -2.85 2.89 11.99
CA PHE A 114 -4.21 2.74 12.52
C PHE A 114 -4.38 3.31 13.94
N SER A 115 -3.35 3.25 14.78
CA SER A 115 -3.39 3.80 16.15
C SER A 115 -3.66 5.32 16.19
N ARG A 116 -3.46 5.98 15.05
CA ARG A 116 -3.61 7.42 14.90
C ARG A 116 -5.01 7.79 14.39
N TRP A 117 -5.78 6.85 13.87
CA TRP A 117 -7.07 7.15 13.25
C TRP A 117 -8.08 7.70 14.26
N VAL A 118 -8.91 8.63 13.76
CA VAL A 118 -10.00 9.25 14.50
C VAL A 118 -11.26 9.17 13.65
N PHE A 119 -12.29 8.54 14.21
CA PHE A 119 -13.62 8.40 13.64
C PHE A 119 -14.57 9.43 14.24
N THR A 120 -15.73 9.59 13.62
CA THR A 120 -16.82 10.39 14.20
C THR A 120 -17.22 9.81 15.57
N PRO A 121 -17.13 10.60 16.65
CA PRO A 121 -17.53 10.15 17.98
C PRO A 121 -18.99 9.68 18.03
N GLY A 122 -19.25 8.66 18.83
CA GLY A 122 -20.60 8.12 19.08
C GLY A 122 -21.16 7.20 18.00
N LYS A 123 -20.46 7.00 16.87
CA LYS A 123 -20.99 6.19 15.76
C LYS A 123 -20.49 4.75 15.70
N TRP A 124 -19.19 4.54 15.93
CA TRP A 124 -18.52 3.27 15.65
C TRP A 124 -17.80 2.74 16.88
N SER A 125 -17.98 1.45 17.17
CA SER A 125 -17.32 0.75 18.28
C SER A 125 -16.15 -0.11 17.81
N ALA A 126 -16.19 -0.60 16.57
CA ALA A 126 -15.05 -1.30 15.95
C ALA A 126 -15.04 -1.22 14.42
N MET A 127 -13.87 -1.35 13.82
CA MET A 127 -13.70 -1.49 12.37
C MET A 127 -12.74 -2.63 12.04
N ILE A 128 -13.11 -3.47 11.07
CA ILE A 128 -12.23 -4.51 10.51
C ILE A 128 -11.67 -4.00 9.18
N ILE A 129 -10.35 -3.96 9.08
CA ILE A 129 -9.61 -3.46 7.92
C ILE A 129 -8.72 -4.58 7.38
N PRO A 130 -9.06 -5.16 6.21
CA PRO A 130 -8.14 -5.97 5.46
C PRO A 130 -7.11 -5.08 4.76
N THR A 131 -5.87 -5.56 4.69
CA THR A 131 -4.76 -4.92 4.02
C THR A 131 -4.08 -5.90 3.09
N THR A 132 -3.51 -5.39 2.00
CA THR A 132 -2.77 -6.18 1.02
C THR A 132 -1.67 -5.34 0.40
N VAL A 133 -0.51 -5.93 0.14
CA VAL A 133 0.55 -5.23 -0.59
C VAL A 133 0.22 -5.20 -2.08
N ARG A 134 0.26 -4.01 -2.66
CA ARG A 134 0.09 -3.78 -4.11
C ARG A 134 1.25 -2.99 -4.66
N ILE A 135 1.43 -3.04 -5.98
CA ILE A 135 2.42 -2.24 -6.72
C ILE A 135 1.68 -1.22 -7.58
N ILE A 136 2.17 0.00 -7.58
CA ILE A 136 1.86 1.01 -8.60
C ILE A 136 3.11 1.29 -9.42
N TRP A 137 2.97 1.52 -10.72
CA TRP A 137 4.07 1.90 -11.60
C TRP A 137 4.08 3.41 -11.75
N VAL A 138 5.16 4.05 -11.32
CA VAL A 138 5.30 5.51 -11.35
C VAL A 138 6.25 5.89 -12.49
N PRO A 139 5.89 6.83 -13.38
CA PRO A 139 6.77 7.22 -14.46
C PRO A 139 8.03 7.89 -13.96
N VAL A 140 9.17 7.58 -14.59
CA VAL A 140 10.45 8.24 -14.31
C VAL A 140 10.58 9.41 -15.28
N LEU A 141 10.53 10.64 -14.77
CA LEU A 141 10.85 11.81 -15.58
C LEU A 141 12.36 11.83 -15.82
N ILE A 142 12.77 11.48 -17.03
CA ILE A 142 14.15 11.67 -17.47
C ILE A 142 14.35 13.17 -17.67
N MET A 143 15.01 13.83 -16.73
CA MET A 143 15.63 15.12 -17.04
C MET A 143 16.87 14.82 -17.88
N GLU A 144 16.77 15.00 -19.20
CA GLU A 144 17.96 15.10 -20.04
C GLU A 144 18.80 16.25 -19.51
N ARG A 145 19.90 15.90 -18.82
CA ARG A 145 20.95 16.87 -18.54
C ARG A 145 21.69 17.03 -19.87
N GLU A 146 21.36 18.08 -20.61
CA GLU A 146 22.16 18.50 -21.76
C GLU A 146 23.62 18.64 -21.30
N ALA A 147 24.52 17.96 -22.02
CA ALA A 147 25.95 17.96 -21.79
C ALA A 147 26.64 18.97 -22.72
#